data_AF-A0A534A3J5-F1
#
_entry.id   AF-A0A534A3J5-F1
#
_cell.length_a   1.000
_cell.length_b   1.000
_cell.length_c   1.000
_cell.angle_alpha   90.00
_cell.angle_beta   90.00
_cell.angle_gamma   90.00
#
_symmetry.space_group_name_H-M   'P 1'
#
loop_
_entity.id
_entity.type
_entity.pdbx_description
1 polymer ?
#
loop_
_entity_poly.entity_id
_entity_poly.type
_entity_poly.pdbx_seq_one_letter_code
_entity_poly.pdbx_strand_id
1 'polypeptide(L)'
;MSLVEKLSGLEVSRAQDKKSIGDLTDPNGYKILSLTLKSGAKHGPVIMAEVEAASGEKMVTFLPQRFTKNLGEEDIATLGGGGYYLRCTGKTGASFNVSIFKK
;
A
#
# COMPACT_ATOMS: atom_id res chain seq x y z
N MET A 1 36.03 -6.70 10.82
CA MET A 1 34.71 -6.18 10.40
C MET A 1 34.04 -7.26 9.56
N SER A 2 33.25 -8.12 10.20
CA SER A 2 32.72 -9.34 9.57
C SER A 2 31.44 -9.03 8.80
N LEU A 3 31.19 -9.72 7.68
CA LEU A 3 29.95 -9.57 6.89
C LEU A 3 28.68 -9.75 7.73
N VAL A 4 28.79 -10.51 8.82
CA VAL A 4 27.71 -10.79 9.79
C VAL A 4 27.19 -9.50 10.44
N GLU A 5 28.06 -8.55 10.79
CA GLU A 5 27.64 -7.28 11.44
C GLU A 5 26.89 -6.36 10.45
N LYS A 6 27.20 -6.45 9.16
CA LYS A 6 26.45 -5.77 8.09
C LYS A 6 25.09 -6.40 7.83
N LEU A 7 24.95 -7.71 8.02
CA LEU A 7 23.67 -8.41 7.88
C LEU A 7 22.73 -8.11 9.06
N SER A 8 23.25 -8.11 10.30
CA SER A 8 22.43 -7.81 11.49
C SER A 8 21.98 -6.34 11.58
N GLY A 9 22.66 -5.41 10.91
CA GLY A 9 22.17 -4.04 10.71
C GLY A 9 20.99 -3.93 9.74
N LEU A 10 20.75 -4.94 8.91
CA LEU A 10 19.64 -4.98 7.96
C LEU A 10 18.32 -5.49 8.59
N GLU A 11 18.41 -6.21 9.71
CA GLU A 11 17.26 -6.86 10.37
C GLU A 11 16.35 -5.89 11.16
N VAL A 12 16.74 -4.62 11.33
CA VAL A 12 16.01 -3.65 12.17
C VAL A 12 15.59 -2.39 11.41
N SER A 13 15.62 -2.39 10.08
CA SER A 13 14.74 -1.47 9.35
C SER A 13 13.43 -2.20 9.11
N ARG A 14 12.55 -2.21 10.13
CA ARG A 14 11.16 -2.72 10.09
C ARG A 14 10.70 -2.84 8.65
N ALA A 15 10.86 -4.04 8.09
CA ALA A 15 10.38 -4.33 6.77
C ALA A 15 8.86 -4.27 6.93
N GLN A 16 8.27 -3.12 6.65
CA GLN A 16 6.84 -3.05 6.40
C GLN A 16 6.59 -4.10 5.33
N ASP A 17 5.81 -5.12 5.69
CA ASP A 17 5.58 -6.27 4.84
C ASP A 17 5.00 -5.76 3.53
N LYS A 18 5.80 -5.78 2.46
CA LYS A 18 5.42 -5.23 1.17
C LYS A 18 4.55 -6.24 0.48
N LYS A 19 3.24 -6.07 0.64
CA LYS A 19 2.26 -6.97 0.06
C LYS A 19 1.76 -6.41 -1.26
N SER A 20 1.74 -7.26 -2.27
CA SER A 20 1.13 -6.90 -3.55
C SER A 20 -0.34 -6.56 -3.34
N ILE A 21 -0.82 -5.51 -4.00
CA ILE A 21 -2.24 -5.12 -3.92
C ILE A 21 -3.16 -6.28 -4.29
N GLY A 22 -2.73 -7.16 -5.21
CA GLY A 22 -3.46 -8.36 -5.60
C GLY A 22 -3.66 -9.41 -4.50
N ASP A 23 -2.85 -9.39 -3.44
CA ASP A 23 -3.02 -10.28 -2.27
C ASP A 23 -4.00 -9.70 -1.25
N LEU A 24 -4.36 -8.41 -1.37
CA LEU A 24 -5.28 -7.71 -0.48
C LEU A 24 -6.74 -8.01 -0.85
N THR A 25 -7.12 -9.28 -0.85
CA THR A 25 -8.45 -9.76 -1.26
C THR A 25 -9.44 -9.88 -0.10
N ASP A 26 -9.03 -9.50 1.11
CA ASP A 26 -9.88 -9.64 2.29
C ASP A 26 -11.22 -8.88 2.13
N PRO A 27 -12.36 -9.56 2.36
CA PRO A 27 -13.68 -8.95 2.19
C PRO A 27 -13.95 -7.82 3.19
N ASN A 28 -13.33 -7.84 4.38
CA ASN A 28 -13.41 -6.74 5.36
C ASN A 28 -12.60 -5.52 4.94
N GLY A 29 -11.69 -5.69 3.97
CA GLY A 29 -10.74 -4.67 3.56
C GLY A 29 -9.66 -4.40 4.61
N TYR A 30 -8.64 -3.70 4.17
CA TYR A 30 -7.50 -3.32 4.99
C TYR A 30 -7.61 -1.84 5.29
N LYS A 31 -7.56 -1.49 6.58
CA LYS A 31 -7.72 -0.11 7.02
C LYS A 31 -6.55 0.72 6.52
N ILE A 32 -6.82 1.81 5.81
CA ILE A 32 -5.79 2.73 5.37
C ILE A 32 -5.32 3.53 6.58
N LEU A 33 -4.03 3.45 6.87
CA LEU A 33 -3.37 4.22 7.92
C LEU A 33 -2.72 5.49 7.35
N SER A 34 -2.17 5.38 6.14
CA SER A 34 -1.44 6.46 5.50
C SER A 34 -1.34 6.19 4.00
N LEU A 35 -1.34 7.24 3.19
CA LEU A 35 -1.08 7.17 1.76
C LEU A 35 -0.02 8.19 1.41
N THR A 36 0.94 7.79 0.58
CA THR A 36 2.02 8.66 0.12
C THR A 36 2.15 8.57 -1.40
N LEU A 37 2.05 9.70 -2.08
CA LEU A 37 2.36 9.78 -3.50
C LEU A 37 3.89 9.76 -3.67
N LYS A 38 4.41 8.76 -4.38
CA LYS A 38 5.80 8.70 -4.82
C LYS A 38 5.86 8.85 -6.33
N SER A 39 6.49 9.91 -6.80
CA SER A 39 6.85 10.06 -8.21
C SER A 39 7.98 9.09 -8.54
N GLY A 40 7.64 7.94 -9.14
CA GLY A 40 8.61 6.95 -9.58
C GLY A 40 9.27 7.39 -10.89
N ALA A 41 10.58 7.65 -10.87
CA ALA A 41 11.35 8.18 -12.00
C ALA A 41 11.32 7.35 -13.29
N LYS A 42 10.86 6.09 -13.27
CA LYS A 42 10.75 5.20 -14.46
C LYS A 42 9.34 4.77 -14.85
N HIS A 43 8.35 4.88 -13.96
CA HIS A 43 6.99 4.35 -14.18
C HIS A 43 5.88 5.36 -13.86
N GLY A 44 6.22 6.63 -13.60
CA GLY A 44 5.24 7.66 -13.25
C GLY A 44 4.84 7.63 -11.76
N PRO A 45 3.85 8.45 -11.36
CA PRO A 45 3.43 8.57 -9.97
C PRO A 45 2.72 7.30 -9.47
N VAL A 46 3.26 6.71 -8.41
CA VAL A 46 2.70 5.56 -7.69
C VAL A 46 2.26 5.98 -6.30
N ILE A 47 1.14 5.46 -5.80
CA ILE A 47 0.69 5.73 -4.44
C ILE A 47 1.07 4.53 -3.58
N MET A 48 1.82 4.80 -2.52
CA MET A 48 2.15 3.84 -1.48
C MET A 48 1.09 3.96 -0.39
N ALA A 49 0.35 2.88 -0.15
CA ALA A 49 -0.68 2.80 0.88
C ALA A 49 -0.18 1.93 2.03
N GLU A 50 -0.10 2.51 3.22
CA GLU A 50 0.08 1.77 4.45
C GLU A 50 -1.29 1.33 4.95
N VAL A 51 -1.45 0.02 5.11
CA VAL A 51 -2.71 -0.56 5.53
C VAL A 51 -2.55 -1.54 6.68
N GLU A 52 -3.60 -1.65 7.48
CA GLU A 52 -3.67 -2.55 8.62
C GLU A 52 -4.77 -3.59 8.37
N ALA A 53 -4.40 -4.86 8.46
CA ALA A 53 -5.34 -5.97 8.42
C ALA A 53 -6.15 -6.03 9.72
N ALA A 54 -7.30 -6.71 9.68
CA ALA A 54 -8.12 -6.93 10.88
C ALA A 54 -7.39 -7.69 12.01
N SER A 55 -6.34 -8.44 11.67
CA SER A 55 -5.43 -9.10 12.61
C SER A 55 -4.47 -8.14 13.33
N GLY A 56 -4.44 -6.86 12.96
CA GLY A 56 -3.47 -5.86 13.44
C GLY A 56 -2.15 -5.87 12.67
N GLU A 57 -2.04 -6.71 11.63
CA GLU A 57 -0.85 -6.77 10.78
C GLU A 57 -0.76 -5.54 9.88
N LYS A 58 0.32 -4.76 10.01
CA LYS A 58 0.59 -3.58 9.19
C LYS A 58 1.42 -3.95 7.97
N MET A 59 0.94 -3.57 6.81
CA MET A 59 1.55 -3.90 5.53
C MET A 59 1.52 -2.69 4.61
N VAL A 60 2.43 -2.68 3.65
CA VAL A 60 2.50 -1.62 2.65
C VAL A 60 2.23 -2.18 1.29
N THR A 61 1.37 -1.49 0.56
CA THR A 61 1.00 -1.86 -0.78
C THR A 61 1.15 -0.67 -1.73
N PHE A 62 1.32 -0.98 -3.01
CA PHE A 62 1.43 0.03 -4.05
C PHE A 62 0.17 -0.03 -4.91
N LEU A 63 -0.54 1.09 -4.97
CA LEU A 63 -1.73 1.21 -5.79
C LEU A 63 -1.32 1.29 -7.27
N PRO A 64 -2.07 0.61 -8.15
CA PRO A 64 -1.77 0.61 -9.57
C PRO A 64 -1.97 2.00 -10.15
N GLN A 65 -1.13 2.36 -11.13
CA GLN A 65 -1.07 3.71 -11.70
C GLN A 65 -2.39 4.20 -12.33
N ARG A 66 -3.26 3.26 -12.73
CA ARG A 66 -4.61 3.58 -13.25
C ARG A 66 -5.54 4.12 -12.16
N PHE A 67 -5.32 3.70 -10.93
CA PHE A 67 -6.02 4.18 -9.75
C PHE A 67 -5.45 5.55 -9.32
N THR A 68 -4.12 5.71 -9.41
CA THR A 68 -3.44 6.98 -9.08
C THR A 68 -3.73 8.09 -10.08
N LYS A 69 -4.04 7.77 -11.35
CA LYS A 69 -4.42 8.78 -12.37
C LYS A 69 -5.67 9.59 -12.02
N ASN A 70 -6.54 9.10 -11.13
CA ASN A 70 -7.79 9.77 -10.75
C ASN A 70 -7.77 10.29 -9.30
N LEU A 71 -6.65 10.16 -8.57
CA LEU A 71 -6.54 10.56 -7.17
C LEU A 71 -5.61 11.78 -7.06
N GLY A 72 -6.15 12.91 -6.62
CA GLY A 72 -5.36 14.09 -6.31
C GLY A 72 -4.65 13.98 -4.96
N GLU A 73 -3.75 14.92 -4.66
CA GLU A 73 -3.07 15.00 -3.36
C GLU A 73 -4.08 15.19 -2.20
N GLU A 74 -5.17 15.91 -2.44
CA GLU A 74 -6.25 16.12 -1.46
C GLU A 74 -7.02 14.82 -1.15
N ASP A 75 -7.26 13.99 -2.17
CA ASP A 75 -7.87 12.67 -1.97
C ASP A 75 -6.96 11.76 -1.16
N ILE A 76 -5.65 11.79 -1.42
CA ILE A 76 -4.65 10.99 -0.70
C ILE A 76 -4.65 11.34 0.79
N ALA A 77 -4.65 12.64 1.13
CA ALA A 77 -4.73 13.10 2.51
C ALA A 77 -6.05 12.67 3.18
N THR A 78 -7.16 12.80 2.46
CA THR A 78 -8.49 12.39 2.93
C THR A 78 -8.57 10.89 3.19
N LEU A 79 -8.01 10.09 2.28
CA LEU A 79 -8.03 8.63 2.37
C LEU A 79 -7.08 8.10 3.46
N GLY A 80 -5.95 8.75 3.67
CA GLY A 80 -4.96 8.35 4.69
C GLY A 80 -5.44 8.59 6.12
N GLY A 81 -6.17 9.69 6.36
CA GLY A 81 -6.67 10.04 7.71
C GLY A 81 -8.15 9.73 7.95
N GLY A 82 -8.94 9.46 6.91
CA GLY A 82 -10.41 9.47 6.99
C GLY A 82 -11.07 8.15 7.45
N GLY A 83 -10.28 7.16 7.87
CA GLY A 83 -10.81 5.85 8.29
C GLY A 83 -11.35 5.01 7.12
N TYR A 84 -10.71 5.11 5.96
CA TYR A 84 -11.05 4.34 4.78
C TYR A 84 -10.44 2.94 4.84
N TYR A 85 -11.02 2.03 4.08
CA TYR A 85 -10.57 0.65 3.91
C TYR A 85 -10.33 0.40 2.43
N LEU A 86 -9.27 -0.33 2.09
CA LEU A 86 -8.97 -0.73 0.73
C LEU A 86 -9.04 -2.24 0.59
N ARG A 87 -9.54 -2.70 -0.56
CA ARG A 87 -9.44 -4.10 -0.97
C ARG A 87 -9.23 -4.21 -2.47
N CYS A 88 -8.57 -5.26 -2.89
CA CYS A 88 -8.48 -5.66 -4.28
C CYS A 88 -9.77 -6.41 -4.67
N THR A 89 -10.51 -5.84 -5.61
CA THR A 89 -11.78 -6.39 -6.10
C THR A 89 -11.63 -7.17 -7.39
N GLY A 90 -10.49 -7.09 -8.06
CA GLY A 90 -10.24 -7.91 -9.23
C GLY A 90 -8.79 -7.84 -9.72
N LYS A 91 -8.37 -8.88 -10.42
CA LYS A 91 -7.10 -8.93 -11.13
C LYS A 91 -7.39 -9.18 -12.60
N THR A 92 -7.05 -8.22 -13.45
CA THR A 92 -7.18 -8.34 -14.90
C THR A 92 -5.78 -8.32 -15.51
N GLY A 93 -5.20 -9.51 -15.70
CA GLY A 93 -3.83 -9.67 -16.19
C GLY A 93 -2.79 -9.05 -15.24
N ALA A 94 -2.08 -8.02 -15.72
CA ALA A 94 -1.12 -7.24 -14.93
C ALA A 94 -1.75 -6.04 -14.19
N SER A 95 -3.06 -5.81 -14.37
CA SER A 95 -3.79 -4.73 -13.70
C SER A 95 -4.56 -5.25 -12.50
N PHE A 96 -4.54 -4.48 -11.41
CA PHE A 96 -5.33 -4.76 -10.22
C PHE A 96 -6.44 -3.71 -10.11
N ASN A 97 -7.67 -4.16 -9.87
CA ASN A 97 -8.79 -3.33 -9.50
C ASN A 97 -8.83 -3.23 -7.99
N VAL A 98 -8.82 -2.00 -7.51
CA VAL A 98 -8.86 -1.69 -6.09
C VAL A 98 -10.16 -0.94 -5.83
N SER A 99 -10.79 -1.22 -4.71
CA SER A 99 -11.92 -0.45 -4.22
C SER A 99 -11.60 0.07 -2.84
N ILE A 100 -11.82 1.37 -2.67
CA ILE A 100 -11.71 2.04 -1.38
C ILE A 100 -13.12 2.36 -0.91
N PHE A 101 -13.43 2.02 0.32
CA PHE A 101 -14.74 2.25 0.92
C PHE A 101 -14.59 2.66 2.37
N LYS A 102 -15.61 3.33 2.89
CA LYS A 102 -15.72 3.68 4.31
C LYS A 102 -16.72 2.70 4.94
N LYS A 103 -16.40 2.24 6.15
CA LYS A 103 -17.31 1.45 6.97
C LYS A 103 -18.14 2.37 7.86
#